data_AF-A0A2G9S710-F1
#
_entry.id   AF-A0A2G9S710-F1
#
_cell.length_a   1.000
_cell.length_b   1.000
_cell.length_c   1.000
_cell.angle_alpha   90.00
_cell.angle_beta   90.00
_cell.angle_gamma   90.00
#
_symmetry.space_group_name_H-M   'P 1'
#
loop_
_entity.id
_entity.type
_entity.pdbx_description
1 polymer ?
#
loop_
_entity_poly.entity_id
_entity_poly.type
_entity_poly.pdbx_seq_one_letter_code
_entity_poly.pdbx_strand_id
1 'polypeptide(L)' 'MATVNTMVSEYQCDMKDILVVLGPSVGPCCFTLNQEEAKAFHDIDPQCVRQIESPRPYVDIRRATR' A
#
# COMPACT_ATOMS: atom_id res chain seq x y z
N MET A 1 7.59 4.09 2.78
CA MET A 1 8.36 5.26 3.28
C MET A 1 9.81 5.36 2.81
N ALA A 2 10.49 4.28 2.40
CA ALA A 2 11.94 4.32 2.10
C ALA A 2 12.38 5.48 1.17
N THR A 3 11.68 5.69 0.04
CA THR A 3 12.00 6.78 -0.90
C THR A 3 11.91 8.17 -0.26
N VAL A 4 10.83 8.45 0.47
CA VAL A 4 10.64 9.73 1.17
C VAL A 4 11.75 9.93 2.21
N ASN A 5 12.09 8.88 2.96
CA ASN A 5 13.16 8.95 3.96
C ASN A 5 14.50 9.33 3.32
N THR A 6 14.85 8.71 2.18
CA THR A 6 16.07 9.07 1.45
C THR A 6 16.04 10.50 0.91
N MET A 7 14.90 10.97 0.40
CA MET A 7 14.75 12.37 -0.05
C MET A 7 15.02 13.36 1.09
N VAL A 8 14.53 13.06 2.29
CA VAL A 8 14.73 13.92 3.47
C VAL A 8 16.17 13.81 3.98
N SER A 9 16.71 12.60 4.16
CA SER A 9 18.01 12.39 4.81
C SER A 9 19.20 12.77 3.93
N GLU A 10 19.15 12.42 2.64
CA GLU A 10 20.29 12.57 1.74
C GLU A 10 20.21 13.83 0.88
N TYR A 11 18.99 14.29 0.56
CA TYR A 11 18.77 15.41 -0.35
C TYR A 11 18.16 16.64 0.35
N GLN A 12 17.98 16.58 1.68
CA GLN A 12 17.44 17.68 2.50
C GLN A 12 16.09 18.20 1.99
N CYS A 13 15.29 17.35 1.33
CA CYS A 13 13.94 17.73 0.95
C CYS A 13 13.08 17.94 2.19
N ASP A 14 12.21 18.95 2.18
CA ASP A 14 11.16 19.08 3.17
C ASP A 14 9.99 18.16 2.78
N MET A 15 9.55 17.33 3.73
CA MET A 15 8.46 16.37 3.51
C MET A 15 7.18 17.05 3.02
N LYS A 16 6.89 18.28 3.46
CA LYS A 16 5.66 19.01 3.09
C LYS A 16 5.63 19.41 1.60
N ASP A 17 6.80 19.46 0.96
CA ASP A 17 6.97 19.88 -0.43
C ASP A 17 7.00 18.67 -1.39
N ILE A 18 6.93 17.43 -0.86
CA ILE A 18 6.94 16.21 -1.66
C ILE A 18 5.51 15.89 -2.12
N LEU A 19 5.29 15.95 -3.43
CA LEU A 19 4.05 15.53 -4.08
C LEU A 19 4.20 14.12 -4.64
N VAL A 20 3.18 13.28 -4.42
CA VAL A 20 3.18 11.87 -4.84
C VAL A 20 1.92 11.56 -5.64
N VAL A 21 2.09 10.80 -6.72
CA VAL A 21 0.98 10.26 -7.52
C VAL A 21 1.17 8.76 -7.67
N LEU A 22 0.09 8.00 -7.47
CA LEU A 22 0.05 6.56 -7.76
C LEU A 22 -0.49 6.33 -9.16
N GLY A 23 0.36 5.82 -10.05
CA GLY A 23 0.01 5.47 -11.42
C GLY A 23 -1.06 4.38 -11.52
N PRO A 24 -1.52 4.05 -12.74
CA PRO A 24 -2.45 2.94 -12.96
C PRO A 24 -1.92 1.62 -12.40
N SER A 25 -2.78 0.86 -11.73
CA SER A 25 -2.44 -0.41 -11.11
C SER A 25 -3.67 -1.33 -11.11
N VAL A 26 -3.46 -2.62 -10.84
CA VAL A 26 -4.58 -3.52 -10.55
C VAL A 26 -5.39 -2.98 -9.37
N GLY A 27 -6.71 -2.98 -9.50
CA GLY A 27 -7.62 -2.52 -8.46
C GLY A 27 -8.03 -3.64 -7.51
N PRO A 28 -8.60 -3.29 -6.34
CA PRO A 28 -9.10 -4.28 -5.39
C PRO A 28 -10.29 -5.09 -5.94
N CYS A 29 -10.87 -4.72 -7.09
CA CYS A 29 -11.86 -5.53 -7.79
C CYS A 29 -11.27 -6.81 -8.40
N CYS A 30 -9.96 -6.85 -8.66
CA CYS A 30 -9.31 -7.95 -9.37
C CYS A 30 -8.02 -8.44 -8.70
N PHE A 31 -7.48 -7.73 -7.71
CA PHE A 31 -6.28 -8.15 -6.99
C PHE A 31 -6.64 -8.99 -5.77
N THR A 32 -6.45 -10.30 -5.88
CA THR A 32 -6.66 -11.26 -4.79
C THR A 32 -5.38 -11.99 -4.47
N LEU A 33 -5.13 -12.20 -3.18
CA LEU A 33 -3.98 -12.97 -2.68
C LEU A 33 -4.47 -14.19 -1.90
N ASN A 34 -3.57 -15.07 -1.48
CA ASN A 34 -3.93 -16.05 -0.45
C ASN A 34 -4.09 -15.34 0.91
N GLN A 35 -4.70 -16.02 1.87
CA GLN A 35 -4.98 -15.43 3.18
C GLN A 35 -3.70 -15.02 3.93
N GLU A 36 -2.62 -15.80 3.84
CA GLU A 36 -1.36 -15.51 4.55
C GLU A 36 -0.67 -14.25 4.01
N GLU A 37 -0.61 -14.10 2.69
CA GLU A 37 -0.10 -12.91 2.02
C GLU A 37 -0.94 -11.67 2.34
N ALA A 38 -2.26 -11.81 2.38
CA ALA A 38 -3.16 -10.71 2.67
C ALA A 38 -3.02 -10.17 4.10
N LYS A 39 -2.59 -10.99 5.06
CA LYS A 39 -2.32 -10.53 6.44
C LYS A 39 -1.24 -9.46 6.51
N ALA A 40 -0.18 -9.58 5.69
CA ALA A 40 0.87 -8.57 5.64
C ALA A 40 0.34 -7.18 5.21
N PHE A 41 -0.68 -7.14 4.35
CA PHE A 41 -1.35 -5.89 3.97
C PHE A 41 -2.31 -5.40 5.06
N HIS A 42 -3.02 -6.31 5.72
CA HIS A 42 -3.89 -5.99 6.84
C HIS A 42 -3.13 -5.34 8.02
N ASP A 43 -1.88 -5.77 8.26
CA ASP A 43 -1.02 -5.18 9.29
C ASP A 43 -0.54 -3.76 8.96
N ILE A 44 -0.53 -3.37 7.67
CA ILE A 44 -0.23 -2.01 7.22
C ILE A 44 -1.45 -1.09 7.42
N ASP A 45 -2.60 -1.50 6.86
CA ASP A 45 -3.90 -0.83 7.04
C ASP A 45 -5.01 -1.89 6.91
N PRO A 46 -5.78 -2.18 7.97
CA PRO A 46 -6.90 -3.13 7.91
C PRO A 46 -7.90 -2.83 6.80
N GLN A 47 -8.08 -1.55 6.43
CA GLN A 47 -9.04 -1.14 5.42
C GLN A 47 -8.54 -1.38 3.98
N CYS A 48 -7.27 -1.76 3.77
CA CYS A 48 -6.79 -2.15 2.45
C CYS A 48 -7.11 -3.61 2.09
N VAL A 49 -7.62 -4.41 3.04
CA VAL A 49 -7.99 -5.81 2.79
C VAL A 49 -9.49 -6.02 2.98
N ARG A 50 -10.13 -6.68 2.01
CA ARG A 50 -11.55 -7.05 2.08
C ARG A 50 -11.69 -8.57 2.12
N GLN A 51 -12.61 -9.04 2.95
CA GLN A 51 -12.88 -10.47 3.14
C GLN A 51 -11.63 -11.23 3.62
N ILE A 52 -10.97 -10.77 4.69
CA ILE A 52 -9.73 -11.37 5.20
C ILE A 52 -9.88 -12.86 5.55
N GLU A 53 -11.07 -13.32 5.93
CA GLU A 53 -11.35 -14.73 6.22
C GLU A 53 -11.61 -15.59 4.95
N SER A 54 -11.64 -14.97 3.77
CA SER A 54 -11.73 -15.69 2.50
C SER A 54 -10.42 -16.42 2.18
N PRO A 55 -10.45 -17.58 1.50
CA PRO A 55 -9.25 -18.17 0.93
C PRO A 55 -8.52 -17.24 -0.05
N ARG A 56 -9.27 -16.28 -0.64
CA ARG A 56 -8.80 -15.30 -1.62
C ARG A 56 -9.26 -13.88 -1.25
N PRO A 57 -8.65 -13.22 -0.25
CA PRO A 57 -9.01 -11.85 0.11
C PRO A 57 -8.64 -10.87 -1.01
N TYR A 58 -9.39 -9.78 -1.10
CA TYR A 58 -9.12 -8.70 -2.05
C TYR A 58 -8.24 -7.64 -1.41
N VAL A 59 -7.21 -7.18 -2.11
CA VAL A 59 -6.23 -6.22 -1.58
C VAL A 59 -6.23 -4.93 -2.41
N ASP A 60 -6.29 -3.78 -1.75
CA ASP A 60 -6.13 -2.45 -2.33
C ASP A 60 -4.69 -1.96 -2.14
N ILE A 61 -3.83 -2.26 -3.13
CA ILE A 61 -2.42 -1.87 -3.10
C ILE A 61 -2.20 -0.36 -3.19
N ARG A 62 -3.16 0.39 -3.77
CA ARG A 62 -3.07 1.85 -3.83
C ARG A 62 -3.24 2.42 -2.43
N ARG A 63 -4.19 1.87 -1.68
CA ARG A 63 -4.42 2.24 -0.29
C ARG A 63 -3.26 1.86 0.62
N ALA A 64 -2.69 0.66 0.46
CA ALA A 64 -1.53 0.22 1.24
C ALA A 64 -0.27 1.09 1.02
N THR A 65 -0.21 1.85 -0.08
CA THR A 65 0.93 2.72 -0.42
C THR A 65 0.69 4.19 -0.03
N ARG A 66 -0.53 4.56 0.37
CA ARG A 66 -0.91 5.93 0.74
C ARG A 66 -0.62 6.20 2.22
#